data_AF-A0A0S4FP53-F1
#
_entry.id   AF-A0A0S4FP53-F1
#
_cell.length_a   1.000
_cell.length_b   1.000
_cell.length_c   1.000
_cell.angle_alpha   90.00
_cell.angle_beta   90.00
_cell.angle_gamma   90.00
#
_symmetry.space_group_name_H-M   'P 1'
#
loop_
_entity.id
_entity.type
_entity.pdbx_description
1 polymer ?
#
loop_
_entity_poly.entity_id
_entity_poly.type
_entity_poly.pdbx_seq_one_letter_code
_entity_poly.pdbx_strand_id
1 'polypeptide(L)'
;MYCKNCGFENDADASFCENCGANLSSPPPSGISKTNKILIIVVIVLIAGIGITAGILLTSKAPVTNNTTNNTSVNVSDSVTTTTASNSPKLIDSGSTSGTDSSDGSFSFEWKTFEVDKDNIIIYSTYTTDSRSVKQTSTLKRFDDMRVEIFVEPKASGKSNYDTVTTMYGANTVVDYYWDHLRSNVLMQGPIR
;
A
#
# COMPACT_ATOMS: atom_id res chain seq x y z
N MET A 1 -2.80 20.05 17.08
CA MET A 1 -1.69 19.11 17.33
C MET A 1 -1.02 18.69 16.02
N TYR A 2 0.28 18.44 16.04
CA TYR A 2 0.99 17.96 14.83
C TYR A 2 0.90 16.44 14.69
N CYS A 3 0.62 15.98 13.47
CA CYS A 3 0.58 14.56 13.17
C CYS A 3 1.98 13.95 13.26
N LYS A 4 2.16 12.91 14.08
CA LYS A 4 3.45 12.20 14.21
C LYS A 4 3.83 11.40 12.95
N ASN A 5 2.88 11.16 12.05
CA ASN A 5 3.11 10.41 10.81
C ASN A 5 3.55 11.32 9.66
N CYS A 6 2.90 12.47 9.46
CA CYS A 6 3.18 13.35 8.30
C CYS A 6 3.57 14.80 8.66
N GLY A 7 3.56 15.18 9.94
CA GLY A 7 3.92 16.53 10.39
C GLY A 7 2.86 17.62 10.17
N PHE A 8 1.69 17.30 9.59
CA PHE A 8 0.63 18.28 9.37
C PHE A 8 -0.01 18.78 10.67
N GLU A 9 -0.37 20.07 10.72
CA GLU A 9 -1.07 20.67 11.85
C GLU A 9 -2.56 20.37 11.79
N ASN A 10 -3.10 19.77 12.84
CA ASN A 10 -4.52 19.44 12.96
C ASN A 10 -5.11 20.16 14.16
N ASP A 11 -6.44 20.25 14.25
CA ASP A 11 -7.10 20.75 15.44
C ASP A 11 -6.78 19.90 16.69
N ALA A 12 -6.94 20.49 17.88
CA ALA A 12 -6.58 19.85 19.14
C ALA A 12 -7.55 18.72 19.54
N ASP A 13 -8.75 18.70 18.98
CA ASP A 13 -9.80 17.69 19.15
C ASP A 13 -9.88 16.70 17.97
N ALA A 14 -9.03 16.87 16.94
CA ALA A 14 -8.96 15.97 15.81
C ALA A 14 -8.53 14.55 16.25
N SER A 15 -9.42 13.56 16.06
CA SER A 15 -9.09 12.14 16.34
C SER A 15 -8.17 11.53 15.27
N PHE A 16 -8.15 12.12 14.08
CA PHE A 16 -7.39 11.67 12.92
C PHE A 16 -6.78 12.86 12.20
N CYS A 17 -5.67 12.63 11.51
CA CYS A 17 -5.02 13.68 10.73
C CYS A 17 -5.84 14.02 9.48
N GLU A 18 -6.12 15.30 9.24
CA GLU A 18 -6.88 15.76 8.07
C GLU A 18 -6.10 15.63 6.77
N ASN A 19 -4.77 15.64 6.85
CA ASN A 19 -3.90 15.51 5.68
C ASN A 19 -3.56 14.06 5.34
N CYS A 20 -3.29 13.21 6.33
CA CYS A 20 -2.84 11.83 6.08
C CYS A 20 -3.70 10.75 6.73
N GLY A 21 -4.80 11.09 7.42
CA GLY A 21 -5.73 10.16 8.06
C GLY A 21 -5.18 9.32 9.22
N ALA A 22 -3.92 9.50 9.61
CA ALA A 22 -3.35 8.80 10.77
C ALA A 22 -4.11 9.13 12.07
N ASN A 23 -4.39 8.11 12.87
CA ASN A 23 -5.01 8.28 14.19
C ASN A 23 -4.07 9.09 15.10
N LEU A 24 -4.57 10.21 15.62
CA LEU A 24 -3.80 11.14 16.46
C LEU A 24 -3.88 10.78 17.96
N SER A 25 -4.81 9.88 18.32
CA SER A 25 -5.08 9.43 19.68
C SER A 25 -4.29 8.19 20.12
N SER A 26 -3.51 7.55 19.22
CA SER A 26 -2.70 6.38 19.58
C SER A 26 -1.23 6.72 19.90
N PRO A 27 -0.66 6.22 21.00
CA PRO A 27 0.79 6.28 21.23
C PRO A 27 1.53 5.42 20.18
N PRO A 28 2.75 5.80 19.77
CA PRO A 28 3.49 5.10 18.71
C PRO A 28 3.74 3.64 19.10
N PRO A 29 3.63 2.68 18.14
CA PRO A 29 3.89 1.27 18.40
C PRO A 29 5.35 1.11 18.85
N SER A 30 5.52 0.68 20.09
CA SER A 30 6.82 0.46 20.71
C SER A 30 7.36 -0.91 20.27
N GLY A 31 8.50 -0.89 19.57
CA GLY A 31 9.55 -1.89 19.76
C GLY A 31 9.42 -3.24 19.04
N ILE A 32 10.18 -3.38 17.96
CA ILE A 32 10.65 -4.66 17.40
C ILE A 32 11.37 -5.43 18.51
N SER A 33 10.81 -6.57 18.94
CA SER A 33 11.49 -7.48 19.87
C SER A 33 12.55 -8.30 19.13
N LYS A 34 13.79 -8.20 19.61
CA LYS A 34 14.95 -8.95 19.13
C LYS A 34 14.85 -10.41 19.57
N THR A 35 14.27 -11.29 18.75
CA THR A 35 14.29 -12.75 19.06
C THR A 35 14.78 -13.65 17.92
N ASN A 36 15.04 -13.13 16.71
CA ASN A 36 15.38 -13.97 15.54
C ASN A 36 16.87 -14.23 15.28
N LYS A 37 17.76 -14.10 16.27
CA LYS A 37 19.19 -14.46 16.09
C LYS A 37 19.48 -15.96 16.23
N ILE A 38 18.67 -16.70 17.00
CA ILE A 38 18.91 -18.13 17.27
C ILE A 38 18.48 -18.98 16.05
N LEU A 39 17.40 -18.60 15.37
CA LEU A 39 16.84 -19.37 14.24
C LEU A 39 17.74 -19.31 12.99
N ILE A 40 18.43 -18.18 12.78
CA ILE A 40 19.37 -18.00 11.66
C ILE A 40 20.62 -18.89 11.81
N ILE A 41 21.12 -19.08 13.03
CA ILE A 41 22.32 -19.90 13.29
C ILE A 41 22.05 -21.38 13.03
N VAL A 42 20.86 -21.88 13.39
CA VAL A 42 20.46 -23.28 13.17
C VAL A 42 20.32 -23.62 11.67
N VAL A 43 19.78 -22.68 10.87
CA VAL A 43 19.62 -22.87 9.41
C VAL A 43 20.97 -22.94 8.69
N ILE A 44 21.96 -22.14 9.11
CA ILE A 44 23.30 -22.12 8.48
C ILE A 44 24.06 -23.44 8.71
N VAL A 45 23.93 -24.04 9.89
CA VAL A 45 24.59 -25.33 10.22
C VAL A 45 24.01 -26.48 9.40
N LEU A 46 22.70 -26.46 9.10
CA LEU A 46 22.04 -27.48 8.27
C LEU A 46 22.46 -27.40 6.80
N ILE A 47 22.71 -26.21 6.26
CA ILE A 47 23.16 -26.01 4.87
C ILE A 47 24.62 -26.45 4.70
N ALA A 48 25.48 -26.19 5.69
CA ALA A 48 26.89 -26.60 5.64
C ALA A 48 27.10 -28.13 5.72
N GLY A 49 26.16 -28.88 6.32
CA GLY A 49 26.22 -30.34 6.42
C GLY A 49 25.88 -31.11 5.14
N ILE A 50 25.24 -30.47 4.15
CA ILE A 50 24.77 -31.12 2.91
C ILE A 50 25.63 -30.71 1.69
N GLY A 51 26.45 -29.66 1.82
CA GLY A 51 27.21 -29.05 0.72
C GLY A 51 28.54 -29.70 0.35
N ILE A 52 28.71 -31.02 0.47
CA ILE A 52 29.89 -31.72 -0.09
C ILE A 52 29.40 -32.67 -1.19
N THR A 53 29.18 -32.14 -2.39
CA THR A 53 29.53 -32.78 -3.67
C THR A 53 29.24 -31.84 -4.84
N ALA A 54 30.21 -31.77 -5.76
CA ALA A 54 30.23 -31.07 -7.05
C ALA A 54 30.66 -29.59 -7.07
N GLY A 55 31.95 -29.34 -6.84
CA GLY A 55 32.69 -28.44 -7.74
C GLY A 55 32.85 -29.16 -9.10
N ILE A 56 32.93 -28.49 -10.24
CA ILE A 56 34.17 -27.92 -10.77
C ILE A 56 33.87 -27.22 -12.13
N LEU A 57 34.56 -26.10 -12.39
CA LEU A 57 34.89 -25.46 -13.69
C LEU A 57 33.77 -24.89 -14.59
N LEU A 58 33.85 -23.59 -14.88
CA LEU A 58 34.50 -23.10 -16.11
C LEU A 58 34.67 -21.57 -16.07
N THR A 59 35.90 -21.15 -16.34
CA THR A 59 36.35 -19.76 -16.52
C THR A 59 36.37 -19.42 -18.00
N SER A 60 35.85 -18.27 -18.40
CA SER A 60 36.32 -17.55 -19.60
C SER A 60 36.16 -16.04 -19.40
N LYS A 61 37.29 -15.35 -19.30
CA LYS A 61 37.41 -13.91 -19.55
C LYS A 61 37.83 -13.73 -21.01
N ALA A 62 37.20 -12.79 -21.73
CA ALA A 62 37.90 -11.84 -22.59
C ALA A 62 36.97 -10.66 -22.94
N PRO A 63 37.54 -9.46 -23.22
CA PRO A 63 36.85 -8.17 -23.13
C PRO A 63 36.51 -7.57 -24.51
N VAL A 64 35.56 -6.62 -24.58
CA VAL A 64 35.52 -5.65 -25.69
C VAL A 64 34.98 -4.29 -25.24
N THR A 65 35.62 -3.26 -25.77
CA THR A 65 35.65 -1.83 -25.43
C THR A 65 34.56 -1.00 -26.12
N ASN A 66 34.22 0.12 -25.47
CA ASN A 66 33.44 1.31 -25.87
C ASN A 66 33.19 1.59 -27.36
N ASN A 67 32.03 2.19 -27.66
CA ASN A 67 32.03 3.43 -28.44
C ASN A 67 30.83 4.37 -28.21
N THR A 68 31.14 5.63 -28.46
CA THR A 68 30.47 6.91 -28.17
C THR A 68 29.33 7.27 -29.14
N THR A 69 28.29 7.93 -28.56
CA THR A 69 27.34 8.95 -29.03
C THR A 69 26.99 9.12 -30.52
N ASN A 70 25.68 9.18 -30.83
CA ASN A 70 25.11 10.28 -31.62
C ASN A 70 23.62 10.51 -31.33
N ASN A 71 23.30 11.77 -31.03
CA ASN A 71 21.97 12.32 -30.78
C ASN A 71 21.11 12.34 -32.05
N THR A 72 19.80 12.22 -31.89
CA THR A 72 18.85 13.00 -32.68
C THR A 72 17.73 13.49 -31.78
N SER A 73 17.62 14.80 -31.71
CA SER A 73 16.65 15.59 -30.96
C SER A 73 15.24 15.43 -31.53
N VAL A 74 14.26 15.20 -30.66
CA VAL A 74 12.92 15.78 -30.85
C VAL A 74 12.48 16.37 -29.52
N ASN A 75 12.38 17.70 -29.49
CA ASN A 75 11.73 18.49 -28.46
C ASN A 75 10.25 18.12 -28.37
N VAL A 76 9.78 17.72 -27.19
CA VAL A 76 8.49 18.18 -26.66
C VAL A 76 8.69 18.51 -25.18
N SER A 77 8.39 19.76 -24.86
CA SER A 77 8.64 20.45 -23.60
C SER A 77 7.99 19.81 -22.38
N ASP A 78 8.81 19.71 -21.32
CA ASP A 78 8.58 20.10 -19.92
C ASP A 78 7.21 19.78 -19.30
N SER A 79 7.15 18.92 -18.28
CA SER A 79 7.79 19.24 -17.00
C SER A 79 8.33 18.00 -16.31
N VAL A 80 9.66 17.87 -16.33
CA VAL A 80 10.38 17.09 -15.32
C VAL A 80 10.25 17.85 -14.01
N THR A 81 9.29 17.46 -13.18
CA THR A 81 9.41 17.77 -11.76
C THR A 81 10.35 16.73 -11.16
N THR A 82 11.62 17.12 -11.05
CA THR A 82 12.55 16.58 -10.08
C THR A 82 11.88 16.68 -8.71
N THR A 83 11.18 15.63 -8.29
CA THR A 83 10.51 15.63 -6.99
C THR A 83 11.47 15.05 -5.99
N THR A 84 12.08 15.95 -5.23
CA THR A 84 12.56 15.70 -3.87
C THR A 84 11.60 14.72 -3.19
N ALA A 85 12.12 13.59 -2.72
CA ALA A 85 11.36 12.57 -1.99
C ALA A 85 10.75 13.19 -0.73
N SER A 86 9.55 13.75 -0.88
CA SER A 86 8.66 14.06 0.23
C SER A 86 8.13 12.71 0.69
N ASN A 87 8.49 12.28 1.90
CA ASN A 87 7.94 11.08 2.55
C ASN A 87 6.43 11.23 2.91
N SER A 88 5.70 12.11 2.22
CA SER A 88 4.29 12.39 2.47
C SER A 88 3.44 11.62 1.46
N PRO A 89 2.38 10.92 1.90
CA PRO A 89 1.47 10.24 1.00
C PRO A 89 0.88 11.18 -0.05
N LYS A 90 0.85 10.74 -1.30
CA LYS A 90 0.32 11.49 -2.45
C LYS A 90 -1.13 11.10 -2.70
N LEU A 91 -2.05 12.07 -2.72
CA LEU A 91 -3.44 11.83 -3.14
C LEU A 91 -3.48 11.44 -4.62
N ILE A 92 -4.05 10.28 -4.95
CA ILE A 92 -4.13 9.74 -6.32
C ILE A 92 -5.56 9.55 -6.83
N ASP A 93 -6.56 9.42 -5.95
CA ASP A 93 -7.97 9.37 -6.35
C ASP A 93 -8.87 9.88 -5.22
N SER A 94 -10.05 10.36 -5.59
CA SER A 94 -11.15 10.59 -4.65
C SER A 94 -12.47 10.52 -5.39
N GLY A 95 -13.51 10.05 -4.72
CA GLY A 95 -14.80 9.93 -5.36
C GLY A 95 -15.92 9.64 -4.39
N SER A 96 -17.12 9.55 -4.95
CA SER A 96 -18.31 9.10 -4.25
C SER A 96 -19.18 8.27 -5.17
N THR A 97 -19.94 7.35 -4.58
CA THR A 97 -20.96 6.53 -5.24
C THR A 97 -22.14 6.35 -4.30
N SER A 98 -23.29 5.98 -4.86
CA SER A 98 -24.48 5.63 -4.10
C SER A 98 -25.19 4.46 -4.76
N GLY A 99 -25.95 3.72 -3.97
CA GLY A 99 -26.61 2.52 -4.45
C GLY A 99 -27.60 1.96 -3.45
N THR A 100 -28.03 0.74 -3.73
CA THR A 100 -28.89 -0.03 -2.82
C THR A 100 -28.28 -1.41 -2.62
N ASP A 101 -28.34 -1.89 -1.38
CA ASP A 101 -27.88 -3.22 -0.98
C ASP A 101 -29.00 -3.96 -0.26
N SER A 102 -29.08 -5.27 -0.49
CA SER A 102 -30.13 -6.11 0.12
C SER A 102 -30.10 -6.16 1.64
N SER A 103 -28.93 -5.98 2.26
CA SER A 103 -28.74 -6.01 3.71
C SER A 103 -28.84 -4.62 4.33
N ASP A 104 -28.31 -3.61 3.65
CA ASP A 104 -28.11 -2.26 4.20
C ASP A 104 -29.07 -1.20 3.65
N GLY A 105 -29.89 -1.54 2.64
CA GLY A 105 -30.79 -0.59 1.99
C GLY A 105 -30.04 0.42 1.13
N SER A 106 -30.55 1.65 1.06
CA SER A 106 -29.89 2.75 0.37
C SER A 106 -28.58 3.12 1.06
N PHE A 107 -27.54 3.33 0.27
CA PHE A 107 -26.24 3.72 0.79
C PHE A 107 -25.57 4.83 -0.02
N SER A 108 -24.68 5.56 0.65
CA SER A 108 -23.65 6.39 0.03
C SER A 108 -22.26 5.94 0.50
N PHE A 109 -21.28 6.07 -0.40
CA PHE A 109 -19.90 5.70 -0.14
C PHE A 109 -18.98 6.75 -0.74
N GLU A 110 -18.07 7.29 0.08
CA GLU A 110 -17.11 8.32 -0.32
C GLU A 110 -15.69 7.85 0.01
N TRP A 111 -14.71 8.14 -0.85
CA TRP A 111 -13.32 7.74 -0.61
C TRP A 111 -12.29 8.78 -1.04
N LYS A 112 -11.10 8.68 -0.42
CA LYS A 112 -9.84 9.32 -0.84
C LYS A 112 -8.72 8.27 -0.78
N THR A 113 -7.97 8.15 -1.87
CA THR A 113 -6.90 7.17 -2.05
C THR A 113 -5.55 7.87 -2.09
N PHE A 114 -4.61 7.39 -1.28
CA PHE A 114 -3.27 7.92 -1.16
C PHE A 114 -2.24 6.85 -1.51
N GLU A 115 -1.34 7.17 -2.44
CA GLU A 115 -0.11 6.42 -2.68
C GLU A 115 0.90 6.78 -1.60
N VAL A 116 1.29 5.80 -0.79
CA VAL A 116 2.36 5.97 0.21
C VAL A 116 3.72 5.67 -0.46
N ASP A 117 3.77 4.56 -1.18
CA ASP A 117 4.86 4.16 -2.06
C ASP A 117 4.36 3.14 -3.10
N LYS A 118 5.25 2.63 -3.95
CA LYS A 118 4.91 1.69 -5.03
C LYS A 118 4.25 0.37 -4.58
N ASP A 119 4.47 -0.02 -3.33
CA ASP A 119 3.98 -1.27 -2.74
C ASP A 119 2.86 -1.04 -1.72
N ASN A 120 2.47 0.22 -1.45
CA ASN A 120 1.55 0.57 -0.36
C ASN A 120 0.59 1.72 -0.73
N ILE A 121 -0.71 1.46 -0.64
CA ILE A 121 -1.79 2.45 -0.77
C ILE A 121 -2.65 2.47 0.49
N ILE A 122 -3.15 3.64 0.85
CA ILE A 122 -4.16 3.83 1.90
C ILE A 122 -5.42 4.46 1.31
N ILE A 123 -6.58 3.92 1.65
CA ILE A 123 -7.89 4.45 1.26
C ILE A 123 -8.66 4.83 2.52
N TYR A 124 -8.98 6.11 2.65
CA TYR A 124 -9.92 6.59 3.66
C TYR A 124 -11.30 6.66 3.04
N SER A 125 -12.30 6.10 3.72
CA SER A 125 -13.66 6.09 3.21
C SER A 125 -14.72 6.27 4.28
N THR A 126 -15.88 6.75 3.87
CA THR A 126 -17.08 6.84 4.70
C THR A 126 -18.21 6.10 4.01
N TYR A 127 -18.73 5.07 4.66
CA TYR A 127 -19.89 4.30 4.23
C TYR A 127 -21.10 4.68 5.07
N THR A 128 -22.15 5.20 4.45
CA THR A 128 -23.36 5.65 5.14
C THR A 128 -24.58 4.94 4.60
N THR A 129 -25.43 4.52 5.50
CA THR A 129 -26.73 3.88 5.27
C THR A 129 -27.78 4.62 6.10
N ASP A 130 -29.06 4.28 5.94
CA ASP A 130 -30.13 4.84 6.76
C ASP A 130 -29.95 4.56 8.27
N SER A 131 -29.24 3.48 8.62
CA SER A 131 -29.10 3.01 10.00
C SER A 131 -27.77 3.37 10.67
N ARG A 132 -26.72 3.68 9.89
CA ARG A 132 -25.36 3.90 10.41
C ARG A 132 -24.46 4.64 9.43
N SER A 133 -23.40 5.22 9.97
CA SER A 133 -22.25 5.73 9.20
C SER A 133 -20.96 5.14 9.79
N VAL A 134 -20.10 4.59 8.92
CA VAL A 134 -18.86 3.91 9.28
C VAL A 134 -17.71 4.54 8.50
N LYS A 135 -16.71 5.07 9.22
CA LYS A 135 -15.45 5.55 8.62
C LYS A 135 -14.46 4.41 8.59
N GLN A 136 -13.98 4.02 7.40
CA GLN A 136 -13.07 2.90 7.21
C GLN A 136 -11.71 3.37 6.68
N THR A 137 -10.67 2.68 7.11
CA THR A 137 -9.32 2.75 6.55
C THR A 137 -9.01 1.42 5.89
N SER A 138 -8.74 1.44 4.59
CA SER A 138 -8.27 0.26 3.86
C SER A 138 -6.82 0.44 3.47
N THR A 139 -5.97 -0.54 3.77
CA THR A 139 -4.55 -0.55 3.40
C THR A 139 -4.32 -1.67 2.39
N LEU A 140 -3.77 -1.31 1.23
CA LEU A 140 -3.36 -2.26 0.22
C LEU A 140 -1.84 -2.38 0.26
N LYS A 141 -1.34 -3.61 0.41
CA LYS A 141 0.10 -3.90 0.41
C LYS A 141 0.42 -4.97 -0.60
N ARG A 142 1.53 -4.81 -1.33
CA ARG A 142 2.04 -5.90 -2.16
C ARG A 142 2.51 -7.03 -1.25
N PHE A 143 1.93 -8.21 -1.43
CA PHE A 143 2.32 -9.40 -0.68
C PHE A 143 3.46 -10.14 -1.39
N ASP A 144 3.28 -10.36 -2.69
CA ASP A 144 4.31 -10.86 -3.62
C ASP A 144 4.00 -10.37 -5.05
N ASP A 145 4.69 -10.92 -6.06
CA ASP A 145 4.51 -10.53 -7.47
C ASP A 145 3.13 -10.87 -8.03
N MET A 146 2.36 -11.74 -7.36
CA MET A 146 1.07 -12.24 -7.82
C MET A 146 -0.10 -11.84 -6.92
N ARG A 147 0.15 -11.17 -5.78
CA ARG A 147 -0.87 -10.96 -4.76
C ARG A 147 -0.74 -9.61 -4.05
N VAL A 148 -1.90 -9.02 -3.79
CA VAL A 148 -2.06 -7.83 -2.95
C VAL A 148 -2.87 -8.23 -1.71
N GLU A 149 -2.41 -7.80 -0.55
CA GLU A 149 -3.14 -7.91 0.70
C GLU A 149 -3.95 -6.64 0.93
N ILE A 150 -5.24 -6.79 1.22
CA ILE A 150 -6.17 -5.70 1.53
C ILE A 150 -6.61 -5.86 2.96
N PHE A 151 -6.21 -4.92 3.82
CA PHE A 151 -6.62 -4.84 5.22
C PHE A 151 -7.63 -3.72 5.40
N VAL A 152 -8.75 -3.95 6.09
CA VAL A 152 -9.81 -2.95 6.28
C VAL A 152 -10.18 -2.84 7.75
N GLU A 153 -10.19 -1.62 8.29
CA GLU A 153 -10.57 -1.34 9.69
C GLU A 153 -11.41 -0.07 9.82
N PRO A 154 -12.55 -0.11 10.53
CA PRO A 154 -13.33 -1.31 10.87
C PRO A 154 -14.02 -1.90 9.62
N LYS A 155 -14.65 -3.07 9.76
CA LYS A 155 -15.51 -3.63 8.70
C LYS A 155 -16.70 -2.71 8.43
N ALA A 156 -17.23 -2.73 7.20
CA ALA A 156 -18.40 -1.93 6.80
C ALA A 156 -19.67 -2.26 7.60
N SER A 157 -19.75 -3.45 8.18
CA SER A 157 -20.83 -3.86 9.09
C SER A 157 -20.80 -3.12 10.44
N GLY A 158 -19.68 -2.53 10.82
CA GLY A 158 -19.46 -1.91 12.14
C GLY A 158 -19.39 -2.90 13.31
N LYS A 159 -19.44 -4.22 13.05
CA LYS A 159 -19.52 -5.26 14.10
C LYS A 159 -18.19 -5.94 14.44
N SER A 160 -17.15 -5.79 13.61
CA SER A 160 -15.85 -6.45 13.80
C SER A 160 -14.71 -5.45 13.64
N ASN A 161 -13.57 -5.74 14.29
CA ASN A 161 -12.43 -4.83 14.37
C ASN A 161 -11.72 -4.65 13.02
N TYR A 162 -11.55 -5.71 12.23
CA TYR A 162 -10.89 -5.62 10.92
C TYR A 162 -11.24 -6.79 9.99
N ASP A 163 -11.02 -6.64 8.69
CA ASP A 163 -10.97 -7.73 7.70
C ASP A 163 -9.63 -7.75 6.94
N THR A 164 -9.25 -8.91 6.40
CA THR A 164 -8.06 -9.06 5.56
C THR A 164 -8.32 -10.03 4.42
N VAL A 165 -8.04 -9.57 3.20
CA VAL A 165 -8.22 -10.36 1.97
C VAL A 165 -6.92 -10.37 1.19
N THR A 166 -6.43 -11.56 0.83
CA THR A 166 -5.33 -11.71 -0.12
C THR A 166 -5.90 -11.99 -1.52
N THR A 167 -5.55 -11.15 -2.49
CA THR A 167 -6.07 -11.26 -3.85
C THR A 167 -5.37 -12.38 -4.60
N MET A 168 -6.03 -12.91 -5.65
CA MET A 168 -5.42 -13.89 -6.57
C MET A 168 -4.77 -13.24 -7.79
N TYR A 169 -4.86 -11.91 -7.89
CA TYR A 169 -4.33 -11.11 -8.99
C TYR A 169 -3.35 -10.09 -8.42
N GLY A 170 -2.12 -10.14 -8.92
CA GLY A 170 -1.07 -9.19 -8.61
C GLY A 170 -1.02 -8.08 -9.64
N ALA A 171 -0.15 -7.12 -9.42
CA ALA A 171 0.21 -6.12 -10.42
C ALA A 171 1.67 -5.72 -10.21
N ASN A 172 2.26 -5.05 -11.20
CA ASN A 172 3.65 -4.59 -11.13
C ASN A 172 3.86 -3.61 -9.97
N THR A 173 2.84 -2.80 -9.66
CA THR A 173 2.75 -1.95 -8.48
C THR A 173 1.36 -2.06 -7.85
N VAL A 174 1.23 -1.69 -6.57
CA VAL A 174 -0.10 -1.64 -5.93
C VAL A 174 -0.98 -0.54 -6.52
N VAL A 175 -0.37 0.51 -7.08
CA VAL A 175 -1.06 1.57 -7.82
C VAL A 175 -1.73 1.00 -9.08
N ASP A 176 -1.03 0.16 -9.84
CA ASP A 176 -1.63 -0.50 -11.02
C ASP A 176 -2.80 -1.40 -10.62
N TYR A 177 -2.62 -2.19 -9.55
CA TYR A 177 -3.70 -3.03 -9.02
C TYR A 177 -4.93 -2.20 -8.64
N TYR A 178 -4.72 -1.03 -8.03
CA TYR A 178 -5.78 -0.11 -7.67
C TYR A 178 -6.61 0.32 -8.88
N TRP A 179 -5.96 0.81 -9.94
CA TRP A 179 -6.65 1.33 -11.12
C TRP A 179 -7.31 0.23 -11.94
N ASP A 180 -6.60 -0.88 -12.15
CA ASP A 180 -7.05 -1.95 -13.05
C ASP A 180 -8.14 -2.82 -12.43
N HIS A 181 -8.07 -3.05 -11.11
CA HIS A 181 -8.93 -4.03 -10.44
C HIS A 181 -9.77 -3.41 -9.33
N LEU A 182 -9.18 -2.69 -8.38
CA LEU A 182 -9.91 -2.29 -7.18
C LEU A 182 -10.94 -1.18 -7.45
N ARG A 183 -10.56 -0.13 -8.17
CA ARG A 183 -11.37 1.08 -8.30
C ARG A 183 -12.71 0.79 -8.98
N SER A 184 -12.67 0.17 -10.16
CA SER A 184 -13.85 -0.12 -10.98
C SER A 184 -14.71 -1.25 -10.40
N ASN A 185 -14.09 -2.31 -9.87
CA ASN A 185 -14.81 -3.52 -9.46
C ASN A 185 -15.25 -3.49 -8.00
N VAL A 186 -14.61 -2.69 -7.15
CA VAL A 186 -14.86 -2.68 -5.70
C VAL A 186 -15.35 -1.32 -5.24
N LEU A 187 -14.52 -0.27 -5.35
CA LEU A 187 -14.86 1.03 -4.76
C LEU A 187 -16.09 1.69 -5.40
N MET A 188 -16.23 1.59 -6.72
CA MET A 188 -17.39 2.13 -7.42
C MET A 188 -18.70 1.39 -7.09
N GLN A 189 -18.62 0.18 -6.52
CA GLN A 189 -19.76 -0.63 -6.12
C GLN A 189 -20.13 -0.46 -4.63
N GLY A 190 -19.29 0.22 -3.84
CA GLY A 190 -19.51 0.45 -2.41
C GLY A 190 -18.27 0.17 -1.56
N PRO A 191 -18.44 -0.04 -0.25
CA PRO A 191 -17.33 -0.25 0.67
C PRO A 191 -16.67 -1.61 0.43
N ILE A 192 -15.39 -1.70 0.78
CA ILE A 192 -14.69 -2.98 0.87
C ILE A 192 -15.26 -3.73 2.09
N ARG A 193 -15.80 -4.93 1.85
CA ARG A 193 -16.49 -5.76 2.84
C ARG A 193 -15.57 -6.79 3.47
#